data_AF-A0A9D2RBD1-F1
#
_entry.id   AF-A0A9D2RBD1-F1
#
_cell.length_a   1.000
_cell.length_b   1.000
_cell.length_c   1.000
_cell.angle_alpha   90.00
_cell.angle_beta   90.00
_cell.angle_gamma   90.00
#
_symmetry.space_group_name_H-M   'P 1'
#
loop_
_entity.id
_entity.type
_entity.pdbx_description
1 polymer ?
#
loop_
_entity_poly.entity_id
_entity_poly.type
_entity_poly.pdbx_seq_one_letter_code
_entity_poly.pdbx_strand_id
1 'polypeptide(L)'
;MLTAEWSTERYEEEDNRRIMQTAAEVEYEGYLRWCRVRETIEFASRMGFHKIGIACKAGAVPKTEMGIDKKCCEIGVNSCNPILQAELLNKEKTQMNIVMGLCVGHDSLFYKYSDAIVTTLVTKDRVTGHNPAAALYTANSYYHDKLYQNKKQTDE
;
A
#
# COMPACT_ATOMS: atom_id res chain seq x y z
N MET A 1 23.92 -7.49 -17.93
CA MET A 1 23.88 -8.37 -16.75
C MET A 1 23.56 -7.49 -15.55
N LEU A 2 22.63 -7.88 -14.68
CA LEU A 2 22.35 -7.13 -13.44
C LEU A 2 23.47 -7.43 -12.45
N THR A 3 24.20 -6.40 -12.00
CA THR A 3 25.30 -6.53 -11.02
C THR A 3 25.07 -5.63 -9.82
N ALA A 4 25.81 -5.86 -8.72
CA ALA A 4 25.72 -5.00 -7.54
C ALA A 4 26.18 -3.56 -7.84
N GLU A 5 27.17 -3.40 -8.71
CA GLU A 5 27.65 -2.11 -9.21
C GLU A 5 26.52 -1.37 -9.93
N TRP A 6 25.81 -2.04 -10.85
CA TRP A 6 24.69 -1.47 -11.61
C TRP A 6 23.57 -0.92 -10.71
N SER A 7 23.27 -1.59 -9.59
CA SER A 7 22.27 -1.09 -8.63
C SER A 7 22.81 0.04 -7.77
N THR A 8 24.11 0.03 -7.47
CA THR A 8 24.75 1.07 -6.66
C THR A 8 24.81 2.39 -7.42
N GLU A 9 25.13 2.34 -8.71
CA GLU A 9 25.15 3.52 -9.60
C GLU A 9 23.80 4.25 -9.65
N ARG A 10 22.67 3.57 -9.44
CA ARG A 10 21.35 4.21 -9.42
C ARG A 10 21.10 5.09 -8.20
N TYR A 11 21.80 4.85 -7.10
CA TYR A 11 21.74 5.75 -5.95
C TYR A 11 22.48 7.06 -6.21
N GLU A 12 23.22 7.17 -7.32
CA GLU A 12 23.80 8.44 -7.73
C GLU A 12 22.77 9.39 -8.37
N GLU A 13 21.63 8.87 -8.85
CA GLU A 13 20.49 9.70 -9.28
C GLU A 13 19.99 10.54 -8.10
N GLU A 14 19.77 11.85 -8.33
CA GLU A 14 19.54 12.83 -7.24
C GLU A 14 18.36 12.42 -6.34
N ASP A 15 17.25 11.99 -6.94
CA ASP A 15 16.05 11.59 -6.20
C ASP A 15 16.32 10.33 -5.35
N ASN A 16 16.95 9.31 -5.92
CA ASN A 16 17.27 8.06 -5.21
C ASN A 16 18.25 8.31 -4.06
N ARG A 17 19.26 9.16 -4.29
CA ARG A 17 20.25 9.54 -3.27
C ARG A 17 19.58 10.21 -2.08
N ARG A 18 18.75 11.22 -2.35
CA ARG A 18 18.05 12.00 -1.31
C ARG A 18 17.09 11.11 -0.53
N ILE A 19 16.35 10.23 -1.21
CA ILE A 19 15.46 9.25 -0.56
C ILE A 19 16.25 8.37 0.41
N MET A 20 17.35 7.75 -0.02
CA MET A 20 18.11 6.82 0.82
C MET A 20 18.81 7.51 1.99
N GLN A 21 19.40 8.68 1.77
CA GLN A 21 20.03 9.46 2.85
C GLN A 21 19.00 9.88 3.90
N THR A 22 17.86 10.42 3.47
CA THR A 22 16.79 10.83 4.38
C THR A 22 16.19 9.64 5.13
N ALA A 23 16.03 8.49 4.47
CA ALA A 23 15.55 7.27 5.12
C ALA A 23 16.51 6.81 6.24
N ALA A 24 17.83 6.82 5.98
CA ALA A 24 18.84 6.44 6.96
C ALA A 24 18.89 7.40 8.17
N GLU A 25 18.75 8.70 7.93
CA GLU A 25 18.68 9.70 9.02
C GLU A 25 17.44 9.52 9.89
N VAL A 26 16.27 9.31 9.26
CA VAL A 26 15.00 9.07 9.97
C VAL A 26 15.07 7.79 10.79
N GLU A 27 15.64 6.71 10.23
CA GLU A 27 15.86 5.46 10.95
C GLU A 27 16.78 5.68 12.15
N TYR A 28 17.94 6.31 11.96
CA TYR A 28 18.91 6.53 13.03
C TYR A 28 18.31 7.31 14.22
N GLU A 29 17.59 8.39 13.95
CA GLU A 29 16.98 9.23 15.00
C GLU A 29 15.75 8.58 15.65
N GLY A 30 14.97 7.85 14.84
CA GLY A 30 13.72 7.22 15.23
C GLY A 30 13.84 5.80 15.76
N TYR A 31 15.03 5.21 15.73
CA TYR A 31 15.27 3.79 16.02
C TYR A 31 14.65 3.37 17.36
N LEU A 32 13.71 2.41 17.30
CA LEU A 32 12.94 1.90 18.45
C LEU A 32 12.16 2.96 19.25
N ARG A 33 11.92 4.14 18.67
CA ARG A 33 11.26 5.29 19.33
C ARG A 33 10.06 5.80 18.54
N TRP A 34 10.14 5.80 17.21
CA TRP A 34 9.08 6.30 16.35
C TRP A 34 8.27 5.16 15.75
N CYS A 35 6.95 5.34 15.69
CA CYS A 35 6.09 4.44 14.92
C CYS A 35 6.10 4.84 13.44
N ARG A 36 5.63 3.94 12.57
CA ARG A 36 5.59 4.17 11.12
C ARG A 36 4.91 5.47 10.70
N VAL A 37 3.85 5.90 11.40
CA VAL A 37 3.17 7.17 11.12
C VAL A 37 4.12 8.35 11.34
N ARG A 38 4.86 8.36 12.45
CA ARG A 38 5.83 9.42 12.73
C ARG A 38 7.01 9.37 11.77
N GLU A 39 7.58 8.19 11.51
CA GLU A 39 8.65 8.02 10.51
C GLU A 39 8.25 8.59 9.14
N THR A 40 7.03 8.29 8.69
CA THR A 40 6.51 8.79 7.41
C THR A 40 6.38 10.32 7.41
N ILE A 41 5.92 10.92 8.50
CA ILE A 41 5.80 12.38 8.63
C ILE A 41 7.18 13.05 8.62
N GLU A 42 8.13 12.54 9.40
CA GLU A 42 9.49 13.07 9.47
C GLU A 42 10.19 12.95 8.11
N PHE A 43 10.07 11.79 7.45
CA PHE A 43 10.61 11.56 6.12
C PHE A 43 10.03 12.55 5.10
N ALA A 44 8.70 12.65 4.99
CA ALA A 44 8.06 13.55 4.04
C ALA A 44 8.41 15.03 4.31
N SER A 45 8.54 15.41 5.58
CA SER A 45 8.94 16.78 5.97
C SER A 45 10.36 17.10 5.54
N ARG A 46 11.33 16.20 5.74
CA ARG A 46 12.74 16.39 5.34
C ARG A 46 12.92 16.39 3.82
N MET A 47 12.12 15.59 3.12
CA MET A 47 12.09 15.58 1.65
C MET A 47 11.47 16.86 1.06
N GLY A 48 10.75 17.65 1.86
CA GLY A 48 10.07 18.87 1.42
C GLY A 48 8.81 18.60 0.59
N PHE A 49 8.15 17.47 0.78
CA PHE A 49 6.98 17.09 -0.01
C PHE A 49 5.72 17.87 0.39
N HIS A 50 4.94 18.28 -0.62
CA HIS A 50 3.64 18.92 -0.43
C HIS A 50 2.49 17.90 -0.53
N LYS A 51 1.38 18.18 0.14
CA LYS A 51 0.26 17.22 0.31
C LYS A 51 -0.77 17.37 -0.79
N ILE A 52 -1.06 16.28 -1.49
CA ILE A 52 -2.21 16.10 -2.40
C ILE A 52 -3.01 14.89 -1.93
N GLY A 53 -4.33 14.98 -1.95
CA GLY A 53 -5.22 13.92 -1.49
C GLY A 53 -6.16 13.43 -2.59
N ILE A 54 -6.29 12.12 -2.75
CA ILE A 54 -7.29 11.48 -3.61
C ILE A 54 -8.14 10.51 -2.80
N ALA A 55 -9.45 10.59 -2.97
CA ALA A 55 -10.40 9.68 -2.32
C ALA A 55 -10.55 8.36 -3.10
N CYS A 56 -10.73 7.22 -2.40
CA CYS A 56 -10.90 5.89 -3.05
C CYS A 56 -12.03 5.86 -4.09
N LYS A 57 -13.07 6.70 -3.95
CA LYS A 57 -14.19 6.72 -4.88
C LYS A 57 -13.98 7.61 -6.11
N ALA A 58 -12.83 8.28 -6.23
CA ALA A 58 -12.45 8.93 -7.47
C ALA A 58 -12.41 7.91 -8.61
N GLY A 59 -13.23 8.15 -9.65
CA GLY A 59 -13.38 7.26 -10.79
C GLY A 59 -14.07 5.93 -10.51
N ALA A 60 -14.89 5.82 -9.46
CA ALA A 60 -15.57 4.57 -9.12
C ALA A 60 -16.39 4.03 -10.31
N VAL A 61 -16.32 2.72 -10.52
CA VAL A 61 -17.00 2.02 -11.62
C VAL A 61 -17.90 0.93 -11.04
N PRO A 62 -19.11 0.72 -11.57
CA PRO A 62 -19.94 -0.42 -11.20
C PRO A 62 -19.20 -1.74 -11.40
N LYS A 63 -19.26 -2.63 -10.42
CA LYS A 63 -18.58 -3.93 -10.46
C LYS A 63 -18.96 -4.76 -11.69
N THR A 64 -20.23 -4.72 -12.07
CA THR A 64 -20.77 -5.47 -13.21
C THR A 64 -20.21 -5.02 -14.54
N GLU A 65 -19.86 -3.74 -14.70
CA GLU A 65 -19.21 -3.22 -15.92
C GLU A 65 -17.77 -3.73 -16.06
N MET A 66 -17.13 -4.10 -14.95
CA MET A 66 -15.80 -4.72 -14.92
C MET A 66 -15.86 -6.25 -15.11
N GLY A 67 -17.03 -6.82 -15.40
CA GLY A 67 -17.21 -8.27 -15.50
C GLY A 67 -17.18 -9.00 -14.15
N ILE A 68 -17.31 -8.28 -13.03
CA ILE A 68 -17.37 -8.89 -11.70
C ILE A 68 -18.79 -9.43 -11.47
N ASP A 69 -18.86 -10.67 -11.00
CA ASP A 69 -20.10 -11.36 -10.65
C ASP A 69 -20.99 -10.49 -9.75
N LYS A 70 -22.29 -10.42 -10.10
CA LYS A 70 -23.29 -9.62 -9.40
C LYS A 70 -23.39 -9.96 -7.91
N LYS A 71 -23.11 -11.21 -7.50
CA LYS A 71 -23.08 -11.60 -6.08
C LYS A 71 -22.12 -10.74 -5.26
N CYS A 72 -21.01 -10.31 -5.85
CA CYS A 72 -20.03 -9.46 -5.17
C CYS A 72 -20.55 -8.04 -4.89
N CYS A 73 -21.71 -7.65 -5.44
CA CYS A 73 -22.34 -6.36 -5.18
C CYS A 73 -23.03 -6.28 -3.82
N GLU A 74 -23.23 -7.40 -3.12
CA GLU A 74 -23.80 -7.43 -1.76
C GLU A 74 -22.98 -6.61 -0.76
N ILE A 75 -21.65 -6.59 -0.93
CA ILE A 75 -20.72 -5.82 -0.08
C ILE A 75 -20.58 -4.36 -0.58
N GLY A 76 -21.15 -4.05 -1.74
CA GLY A 76 -21.15 -2.71 -2.35
C GLY A 76 -21.10 -2.79 -3.88
N VAL A 77 -21.87 -1.94 -4.55
CA VAL A 77 -22.08 -1.97 -6.00
C VAL A 77 -20.90 -1.47 -6.84
N ASN A 78 -20.07 -0.60 -6.25
CA ASN A 78 -18.98 0.09 -6.97
C ASN A 78 -17.61 -0.38 -6.52
N SER A 79 -16.72 -0.62 -7.50
CA SER A 79 -15.29 -0.77 -7.31
C SER A 79 -14.60 0.59 -7.29
N CYS A 80 -13.51 0.72 -6.53
CA CYS A 80 -12.58 1.86 -6.68
C CYS A 80 -11.78 1.66 -7.99
N ASN A 81 -11.29 2.75 -8.60
CA ASN A 81 -10.48 2.70 -9.83
C ASN A 81 -9.03 3.11 -9.52
N PRO A 82 -8.18 2.15 -9.11
CA PRO A 82 -6.82 2.45 -8.64
C PRO A 82 -5.93 2.95 -9.77
N ILE A 83 -6.20 2.53 -11.01
CA ILE A 83 -5.46 2.98 -12.19
C ILE A 83 -5.71 4.48 -12.42
N LEU A 84 -6.98 4.91 -12.47
CA LEU A 84 -7.29 6.33 -12.63
C LEU A 84 -6.73 7.17 -11.47
N GLN A 85 -6.75 6.64 -10.25
CA GLN A 85 -6.19 7.34 -9.09
C GLN A 85 -4.67 7.57 -9.23
N ALA A 86 -3.93 6.58 -9.73
CA ALA A 86 -2.51 6.72 -10.03
C ALA A 86 -2.29 7.76 -11.15
N GLU A 87 -3.02 7.65 -12.27
CA GLU A 87 -2.92 8.58 -13.40
C GLU A 87 -3.22 10.04 -13.02
N LEU A 88 -4.18 10.26 -12.12
CA LEU A 88 -4.47 11.59 -11.59
C LEU A 88 -3.28 12.15 -10.78
N LEU A 89 -2.60 11.32 -9.99
CA LEU A 89 -1.41 11.75 -9.22
C LEU A 89 -0.19 11.94 -10.14
N ASN A 90 -0.03 11.10 -11.16
CA ASN A 90 0.99 11.26 -12.19
C ASN A 90 0.81 12.60 -12.92
N LYS A 91 -0.44 12.99 -13.24
CA LYS A 91 -0.75 14.29 -13.84
C LYS A 91 -0.34 15.46 -12.95
N GLU A 92 -0.54 15.33 -11.63
CA GLU A 92 -0.08 16.30 -10.64
C GLU A 92 1.42 16.19 -10.34
N LYS A 93 2.13 15.26 -10.99
CA LYS A 93 3.58 15.01 -10.86
C LYS A 93 4.00 14.84 -9.41
N THR A 94 3.26 14.02 -8.67
CA THR A 94 3.65 13.70 -7.29
C THR A 94 5.02 13.04 -7.24
N GLN A 95 5.76 13.29 -6.16
CA GLN A 95 7.11 12.75 -5.96
C GLN A 95 7.06 11.40 -5.22
N MET A 96 6.04 11.23 -4.38
CA MET A 96 5.78 10.04 -3.61
C MET A 96 4.29 9.93 -3.33
N ASN A 97 3.76 8.71 -3.41
CA ASN A 97 2.38 8.39 -3.07
C ASN A 97 2.32 7.53 -1.80
N ILE A 98 1.39 7.86 -0.89
CA ILE A 98 1.13 7.07 0.32
C ILE A 98 -0.24 6.41 0.17
N VAL A 99 -0.24 5.08 0.12
CA VAL A 99 -1.46 4.27 0.06
C VAL A 99 -1.98 4.00 1.47
N MET A 100 -3.29 4.25 1.64
CA MET A 100 -4.02 3.97 2.87
C MET A 100 -5.32 3.23 2.59
N GLY A 101 -5.46 2.03 3.15
CA GLY A 101 -6.74 1.32 3.19
C GLY A 101 -7.19 0.72 1.86
N LEU A 102 -6.26 0.45 0.93
CA LEU A 102 -6.51 -0.34 -0.27
C LEU A 102 -6.35 -1.84 0.00
N CYS A 103 -7.13 -2.68 -0.71
CA CYS A 103 -6.95 -4.12 -0.71
C CYS A 103 -5.84 -4.55 -1.68
N VAL A 104 -5.31 -5.76 -1.48
CA VAL A 104 -4.13 -6.34 -2.16
C VAL A 104 -4.14 -6.33 -3.70
N GLY A 105 -5.32 -6.27 -4.33
CA GLY A 105 -5.40 -6.11 -5.79
C GLY A 105 -5.36 -4.64 -6.21
N HIS A 106 -5.97 -3.76 -5.41
CA HIS A 106 -6.08 -2.33 -5.70
C HIS A 106 -4.78 -1.60 -5.44
N ASP A 107 -4.07 -1.93 -4.36
CA ASP A 107 -2.75 -1.38 -4.08
C ASP A 107 -1.73 -1.79 -5.15
N SER A 108 -1.72 -3.06 -5.56
CA SER A 108 -0.82 -3.59 -6.58
C SER A 108 -1.04 -2.92 -7.93
N LEU A 109 -2.30 -2.72 -8.33
CA LEU A 109 -2.60 -1.96 -9.54
C LEU A 109 -2.20 -0.48 -9.38
N PHE A 110 -2.44 0.14 -8.24
CA PHE A 110 -1.97 1.51 -8.02
C PHE A 110 -0.44 1.62 -8.15
N TYR A 111 0.32 0.70 -7.55
CA TYR A 111 1.79 0.69 -7.67
C TYR A 111 2.26 0.51 -9.10
N LYS A 112 1.60 -0.38 -9.85
CA LYS A 112 1.96 -0.66 -11.24
C LYS A 112 1.82 0.55 -12.16
N TYR A 113 0.86 1.43 -11.89
CA TYR A 113 0.56 2.60 -12.73
C TYR A 113 1.01 3.93 -12.12
N SER A 114 1.65 3.91 -10.95
CA SER A 114 2.23 5.12 -10.35
C SER A 114 3.60 5.38 -10.93
N ASP A 115 3.83 6.58 -11.45
CA ASP A 115 5.16 7.03 -11.91
C ASP A 115 6.07 7.35 -10.71
N ALA A 116 5.47 7.81 -9.61
CA ALA A 116 6.14 8.10 -8.35
C ALA A 116 6.36 6.83 -7.52
N ILE A 117 7.35 6.86 -6.63
CA ILE A 117 7.52 5.81 -5.61
C ILE A 117 6.29 5.74 -4.70
N VAL A 118 5.94 4.53 -4.26
CA VAL A 118 4.76 4.31 -3.43
C VAL A 118 5.10 3.53 -2.18
N THR A 119 4.50 3.94 -1.06
CA THR A 119 4.53 3.16 0.18
C THR A 119 3.13 2.95 0.72
N THR A 120 2.89 1.81 1.37
CA THR A 120 1.66 1.57 2.13
C THR A 120 1.84 2.03 3.56
N LEU A 121 1.01 2.96 4.03
CA LEU A 121 0.97 3.33 5.44
C LEU A 121 0.01 2.43 6.24
N VAL A 122 -1.15 2.12 5.68
CA VAL A 122 -2.17 1.27 6.31
C VAL A 122 -2.71 0.27 5.31
N THR A 123 -2.56 -1.02 5.57
CA THR A 123 -3.14 -2.08 4.74
C THR A 123 -4.62 -2.27 5.07
N LYS A 124 -5.45 -2.59 4.07
CA LYS A 124 -6.85 -2.91 4.33
C LYS A 124 -6.97 -4.33 4.86
N ASP A 125 -7.03 -4.44 6.18
CA ASP A 125 -7.42 -5.67 6.86
C ASP A 125 -8.60 -5.37 7.81
N ARG A 126 -9.79 -5.81 7.42
CA ARG A 126 -10.99 -5.60 8.25
C ARG A 126 -11.05 -6.54 9.46
N VAL A 127 -10.34 -7.65 9.40
CA VAL A 127 -10.40 -8.72 10.41
C VAL A 127 -9.48 -8.37 11.57
N THR A 128 -8.29 -7.85 11.29
CA THR A 128 -7.28 -7.50 12.32
C THR A 128 -7.22 -6.01 12.67
N GLY A 129 -8.17 -5.20 12.16
CA GLY A 129 -8.16 -3.76 12.39
C GLY A 129 -6.97 -3.06 11.74
N HIS A 130 -6.66 -3.43 10.50
CA HIS A 130 -5.55 -2.91 9.69
C HIS A 130 -4.15 -3.30 10.21
N ASN A 131 -4.04 -4.41 10.95
CA ASN A 131 -2.79 -4.96 11.46
C ASN A 131 -2.58 -6.42 10.99
N PRO A 132 -2.20 -6.65 9.73
CA PRO A 132 -2.08 -8.01 9.19
C PRO A 132 -1.03 -8.86 9.91
N ALA A 133 -0.04 -8.25 10.56
CA ALA A 133 0.95 -8.96 11.37
C ALA A 133 0.31 -9.70 12.55
N ALA A 134 -0.82 -9.21 13.06
CA ALA A 134 -1.57 -9.89 14.11
C ALA A 134 -1.93 -11.32 13.70
N ALA A 135 -2.33 -11.55 12.44
CA ALA A 135 -2.67 -12.88 11.95
C ALA A 135 -1.48 -13.85 12.03
N LEU A 136 -0.25 -13.38 11.80
CA LEU A 136 0.96 -14.19 11.92
C LEU A 136 1.27 -14.53 13.38
N TYR A 137 1.21 -13.53 14.26
CA TYR A 137 1.55 -13.70 15.69
C TYR A 137 0.57 -14.57 16.45
N THR A 138 -0.66 -14.67 15.94
CA THR A 138 -1.78 -15.35 16.62
C THR A 138 -2.37 -16.47 15.78
N ALA A 139 -1.64 -16.91 14.75
CA ALA A 139 -2.03 -18.00 13.88
C ALA A 139 -2.32 -19.29 14.67
N ASN A 140 -1.55 -19.54 15.74
CA ASN A 140 -1.74 -20.70 16.62
C ASN A 140 -2.60 -20.38 17.86
N SER A 141 -3.32 -19.25 17.87
CA SER A 141 -4.17 -18.83 18.99
C SER A 141 -5.45 -18.13 18.51
N TYR A 142 -5.60 -16.83 18.76
CA TYR A 142 -6.84 -16.07 18.55
C TYR A 142 -7.39 -16.13 17.11
N TYR A 143 -6.54 -16.30 16.11
CA TYR A 143 -6.95 -16.34 14.71
C TYR A 143 -6.83 -17.74 14.07
N HIS A 144 -6.50 -18.78 14.85
CA HIS A 144 -6.33 -20.14 14.34
C HIS A 144 -7.53 -20.61 13.51
N ASP A 145 -8.72 -20.62 14.10
CA ASP A 145 -9.91 -21.15 13.43
C ASP A 145 -10.37 -20.28 12.25
N LYS A 146 -10.04 -18.99 12.27
CA LYS A 146 -10.32 -18.08 11.15
C LYS A 146 -9.40 -18.35 9.96
N LEU A 147 -8.13 -18.69 10.20
CA LEU A 147 -7.13 -18.92 9.17
C LEU A 147 -7.14 -20.36 8.66
N TYR A 148 -7.33 -21.33 9.55
CA TYR A 148 -7.25 -22.76 9.28
C TYR A 148 -8.61 -23.45 9.36
N GLN A 149 -9.64 -22.83 8.75
CA GLN A 149 -10.98 -23.43 8.70
C GLN A 149 -10.86 -24.89 8.21
N ASN A 150 -11.09 -25.85 9.12
CA ASN A 150 -11.23 -27.25 8.74
C ASN A 150 -12.43 -27.30 7.79
N LYS A 151 -12.18 -27.53 6.50
CA LYS A 151 -13.25 -27.89 5.58
C LYS A 151 -13.92 -29.10 6.20
N LYS A 152 -15.11 -28.94 6.78
CA LYS A 152 -15.97 -30.09 7.04
C LYS A 152 -16.12 -30.76 5.68
N GLN A 153 -15.57 -31.95 5.58
CA GLN A 153 -15.82 -32.89 4.52
C GLN A 153 -17.35 -32.99 4.44
N THR A 154 -17.94 -32.41 3.39
CA THR A 154 -19.32 -32.72 3.04
C THR A 154 -19.27 -34.15 2.53
N ASP A 155 -19.62 -35.08 3.41
CA ASP A 155 -19.92 -36.46 3.02
C ASP A 155 -21.14 -36.42 2.09
N GLU A 156 -20.90 -36.61 0.79
CA GLU A 156 -21.89 -37.13 -0.17
C GLU A 156 -21.66 -38.64 -0.31
#